data_AF-A0A383A1H9-F1
#
_entry.id   AF-A0A383A1H9-F1
#
_cell.length_a   1.000
_cell.length_b   1.000
_cell.length_c   1.000
_cell.angle_alpha   90.00
_cell.angle_beta   90.00
_cell.angle_gamma   90.00
#
_symmetry.space_group_name_H-M   'P 1'
#
loop_
_entity.id
_entity.type
_entity.pdbx_description
1 polymer ?
#
loop_
_entity_poly.entity_id
_entity_poly.type
_entity_poly.pdbx_seq_one_letter_code
_entity_poly.pdbx_strand_id
1 'polypeptide(L)'
;GLARNDLFTVVSEQFLTDTARYADLVLPATTQAEQFELMYSWGQFYFSINEPAIAPLGEAVPNTELFRRLAATFGFDDVQFLRSDEDMAREVVDWTATAMAGISFDSLRKTGFARLNLATPATYAPHAEGNFGTPSGKCEFWSSVAAEGNLVFASFRQGSEDFQPNDEPLDPVPDYIPPRESAATAPELAKHYPLNLLSPKAHAFINSTFANLPAQKRHAGEQMLMIHPKDAAARNMGKGSYVRVHNARGTFEA
;
A
#
# COMPACT_ATOMS: atom_id res chain seq x y z
N GLY A 1 17.76 7.71 -11.62
CA GLY A 1 16.36 7.89 -11.19
C GLY A 1 15.47 7.95 -12.41
N LEU A 2 14.25 8.48 -12.28
CA LEU A 2 13.30 8.55 -13.39
C LEU A 2 13.69 9.54 -14.50
N ALA A 3 14.54 10.54 -14.21
CA ALA A 3 15.06 11.49 -15.19
C ALA A 3 16.16 10.92 -16.12
N ARG A 4 16.25 9.60 -16.26
CA ARG A 4 17.25 8.93 -17.09
C ARG A 4 16.80 8.97 -18.56
N ASN A 5 17.68 9.42 -19.45
CA ASN A 5 17.36 9.51 -20.88
C ASN A 5 17.17 8.14 -21.57
N ASP A 6 17.63 7.05 -20.94
CA ASP A 6 17.52 5.68 -21.45
C ASP A 6 16.34 4.91 -20.84
N LEU A 7 15.47 5.58 -20.09
CA LEU A 7 14.32 4.97 -19.42
C LEU A 7 13.02 5.53 -19.99
N PHE A 8 12.29 4.70 -20.74
CA PHE A 8 10.92 5.03 -21.14
C PHE A 8 9.95 4.72 -20.00
N THR A 9 9.27 5.74 -19.48
CA THR A 9 8.42 5.67 -18.29
C THR A 9 6.97 5.91 -18.64
N VAL A 10 6.11 4.94 -18.35
CA VAL A 10 4.65 5.04 -18.49
C VAL A 10 4.01 5.05 -17.10
N VAL A 11 3.07 5.96 -16.87
CA VAL A 11 2.37 6.11 -15.58
C VAL A 11 0.86 6.13 -15.81
N SER A 12 0.13 5.17 -15.22
CA SER A 12 -1.35 5.18 -15.15
C SER A 12 -1.78 5.87 -13.86
N GLU A 13 -2.46 7.01 -13.96
CA GLU A 13 -2.62 7.90 -12.81
C GLU A 13 -3.82 8.85 -12.94
N GLN A 14 -4.37 9.26 -11.80
CA GLN A 14 -5.54 10.15 -11.70
C GLN A 14 -5.15 11.63 -11.78
N PHE A 15 -3.94 11.99 -11.31
CA PHE A 15 -3.44 13.37 -11.24
C PHE A 15 -1.96 13.44 -11.64
N LEU A 16 -1.48 14.59 -12.12
CA LEU A 16 -0.05 14.74 -12.43
C LEU A 16 0.81 14.81 -11.15
N THR A 17 1.10 13.65 -10.56
CA THR A 17 1.95 13.45 -9.39
C THR A 17 3.42 13.71 -9.72
N ASP A 18 4.27 13.83 -8.70
CA ASP A 18 5.70 14.04 -8.90
C ASP A 18 6.33 12.93 -9.74
N THR A 19 5.86 11.68 -9.61
CA THR A 19 6.28 10.56 -10.48
C THR A 19 5.78 10.75 -11.91
N ALA A 20 4.50 11.09 -12.09
CA ALA A 20 3.91 11.30 -13.41
C ALA A 20 4.56 12.45 -14.19
N ARG A 21 5.16 13.45 -13.51
CA ARG A 21 5.94 14.52 -14.16
C ARG A 21 7.23 14.04 -14.85
N TYR A 22 7.74 12.87 -14.48
CA TYR A 22 8.90 12.25 -15.14
C TYR A 22 8.50 11.20 -16.19
N ALA A 23 7.20 11.00 -16.45
CA ALA A 23 6.74 10.02 -17.41
C ALA A 23 6.84 10.57 -18.85
N ASP A 24 7.22 9.70 -19.79
CA ASP A 24 7.10 9.96 -21.23
C ASP A 24 5.63 9.86 -21.68
N LEU A 25 4.84 9.03 -20.99
CA LEU A 25 3.43 8.83 -21.24
C LEU A 25 2.65 8.73 -19.94
N VAL A 26 1.62 9.57 -19.80
CA VAL A 26 0.64 9.49 -18.71
C VAL A 26 -0.68 8.98 -19.26
N LEU A 27 -1.20 7.91 -18.68
CA LEU A 27 -2.48 7.30 -19.04
C LEU A 27 -3.51 7.65 -17.96
N PRO A 28 -4.66 8.27 -18.31
CA PRO A 28 -5.64 8.69 -17.32
C PRO A 28 -6.34 7.48 -16.69
N ALA A 29 -6.25 7.37 -15.37
CA ALA A 29 -6.92 6.32 -14.59
C ALA A 29 -8.22 6.84 -13.98
N THR A 30 -9.22 5.97 -13.87
CA THR A 30 -10.47 6.29 -13.16
C THR A 30 -10.25 6.49 -11.66
N THR A 31 -11.12 7.29 -11.05
CA THR A 31 -11.29 7.32 -9.60
C THR A 31 -12.21 6.18 -9.14
N GLN A 32 -12.25 5.90 -7.82
CA GLN A 32 -13.17 4.89 -7.28
C GLN A 32 -14.64 5.20 -7.60
N ALA A 33 -15.00 6.48 -7.75
CA ALA A 33 -16.37 6.89 -8.06
C ALA A 33 -16.80 6.55 -9.50
N GLU A 34 -15.86 6.18 -10.37
CA GLU A 34 -16.06 6.01 -11.81
C GLU A 34 -15.99 4.54 -12.26
N GLN A 35 -15.61 3.62 -11.38
CA GLN A 35 -15.32 2.24 -11.75
C GLN A 35 -16.12 1.21 -10.96
N PHE A 36 -16.35 0.06 -11.58
CA PHE A 36 -16.97 -1.09 -10.94
C PHE A 36 -15.90 -1.93 -10.21
N GLU A 37 -16.17 -2.36 -8.98
CA GLU A 37 -15.22 -3.19 -8.23
C GLU A 37 -15.88 -4.01 -7.10
N LEU A 38 -15.33 -5.17 -6.78
CA LEU A 38 -15.63 -5.88 -5.53
C LEU A 38 -14.61 -5.50 -4.46
N MET A 39 -15.10 -5.04 -3.31
CA MET A 39 -14.27 -4.57 -2.21
C MET A 39 -14.39 -5.52 -1.02
N TYR A 40 -13.29 -6.17 -0.68
CA TYR A 40 -13.13 -6.83 0.62
C TYR A 40 -12.40 -5.89 1.57
N SER A 41 -12.48 -6.19 2.87
CA SER A 41 -11.87 -5.33 3.88
C SER A 41 -10.68 -5.96 4.58
N TRP A 42 -9.77 -5.08 4.94
CA TRP A 42 -8.71 -5.33 5.91
C TRP A 42 -9.23 -4.95 7.31
N GLY A 43 -9.53 -5.93 8.16
CA GLY A 43 -9.89 -5.72 9.57
C GLY A 43 -11.39 -5.64 9.90
N GLN A 44 -12.28 -5.93 8.94
CA GLN A 44 -13.69 -6.23 9.24
C GLN A 44 -14.20 -7.42 8.41
N PHE A 45 -15.44 -7.84 8.66
CA PHE A 45 -16.08 -8.99 8.00
C PHE A 45 -17.25 -8.59 7.08
N TYR A 46 -17.09 -7.53 6.31
CA TYR A 46 -18.01 -7.07 5.29
C TYR A 46 -17.35 -7.13 3.93
N PHE A 47 -18.15 -7.58 2.99
CA PHE A 47 -17.84 -7.62 1.58
C PHE A 47 -18.78 -6.67 0.86
N SER A 48 -18.23 -5.83 -0.02
CA SER A 48 -18.96 -4.73 -0.64
C SER A 48 -18.76 -4.74 -2.14
N ILE A 49 -19.69 -4.10 -2.85
CA ILE A 49 -19.61 -3.85 -4.28
C ILE A 49 -19.62 -2.34 -4.49
N ASN A 50 -18.69 -1.87 -5.31
CA ASN A 50 -18.60 -0.48 -5.73
C ASN A 50 -19.23 -0.38 -7.11
N GLU A 51 -20.40 0.25 -7.18
CA GLU A 51 -21.01 0.62 -8.45
C GLU A 51 -20.51 2.03 -8.85
N PRO A 52 -20.24 2.28 -10.14
CA PRO A 52 -19.89 3.61 -10.60
C PRO A 52 -20.98 4.63 -10.22
N ALA A 53 -20.61 5.65 -9.44
CA ALA A 53 -21.49 6.75 -9.08
C ALA A 53 -21.64 7.77 -10.22
N ILE A 54 -20.60 7.87 -11.05
CA ILE A 54 -20.55 8.67 -12.28
C ILE A 54 -19.88 7.86 -13.39
N ALA A 55 -20.05 8.29 -14.64
CA ALA A 55 -19.25 7.75 -15.74
C ALA A 55 -17.79 8.22 -15.64
N PRO A 56 -16.81 7.45 -16.16
CA PRO A 56 -15.44 7.90 -16.31
C PRO A 56 -15.35 9.27 -16.98
N LEU A 57 -14.48 10.14 -16.43
CA LEU A 57 -14.32 11.49 -16.95
C LEU A 57 -13.26 11.53 -18.05
N GLY A 58 -13.59 12.19 -19.17
CA GLY A 58 -12.68 12.32 -20.30
C GLY A 58 -12.36 10.97 -20.93
N GLU A 59 -11.07 10.66 -21.05
CA GLU A 59 -10.57 9.40 -21.62
C GLU A 59 -10.10 8.41 -20.54
N ALA A 60 -10.40 8.69 -19.27
CA ALA A 60 -10.02 7.82 -18.15
C ALA A 60 -10.67 6.44 -18.27
N VAL A 61 -9.91 5.41 -17.91
CA VAL A 61 -10.39 4.02 -17.87
C VAL A 61 -9.91 3.31 -16.60
N PRO A 62 -10.65 2.29 -16.12
CA PRO A 62 -10.17 1.43 -15.04
C PRO A 62 -8.95 0.63 -15.48
N ASN A 63 -8.14 0.21 -14.51
CA ASN A 63 -6.92 -0.56 -14.76
C ASN A 63 -7.20 -1.84 -15.57
N THR A 64 -8.33 -2.51 -15.32
CA THR A 64 -8.74 -3.70 -16.07
C THR A 64 -8.89 -3.39 -17.55
N GLU A 65 -9.62 -2.34 -17.91
CA GLU A 65 -9.78 -1.88 -19.29
C GLU A 65 -8.46 -1.45 -19.93
N LEU A 66 -7.58 -0.75 -19.19
CA LEU A 66 -6.25 -0.41 -19.65
C LEU A 66 -5.47 -1.67 -20.07
N PHE A 67 -5.44 -2.70 -19.21
CA PHE A 67 -4.72 -3.93 -19.50
C PHE A 67 -5.34 -4.73 -20.65
N ARG A 68 -6.67 -4.73 -20.81
CA ARG A 68 -7.32 -5.33 -22.00
C ARG A 68 -6.89 -4.65 -23.30
N ARG A 69 -6.84 -3.31 -23.31
CA ARG A 69 -6.37 -2.54 -24.48
C ARG A 69 -4.91 -2.81 -24.81
N LEU A 70 -4.05 -2.86 -23.78
CA LEU A 70 -2.64 -3.21 -23.95
C LEU A 70 -2.48 -4.63 -24.50
N ALA A 71 -3.22 -5.59 -23.94
CA ALA A 71 -3.21 -6.97 -24.39
C ALA A 71 -3.57 -7.08 -25.88
N ALA A 72 -4.69 -6.47 -26.28
CA ALA A 72 -5.11 -6.42 -27.68
C ALA A 72 -4.07 -5.74 -28.59
N THR A 73 -3.45 -4.66 -28.13
CA THR A 73 -2.40 -3.93 -28.88
C THR A 73 -1.18 -4.81 -29.13
N PHE A 74 -0.80 -5.65 -28.16
CA PHE A 74 0.31 -6.59 -28.29
C PHE A 74 -0.07 -7.92 -28.96
N GLY A 75 -1.35 -8.10 -29.32
CA GLY A 75 -1.83 -9.31 -29.98
C GLY A 75 -2.01 -10.51 -29.03
N PHE A 76 -2.17 -10.26 -27.73
CA PHE A 76 -2.58 -11.30 -26.79
C PHE A 76 -4.09 -11.55 -26.93
N ASP A 77 -4.47 -12.81 -27.08
CA ASP A 77 -5.85 -13.27 -27.26
C ASP A 77 -6.32 -14.22 -26.14
N ASP A 78 -5.55 -14.32 -25.05
CA ASP A 78 -5.91 -15.10 -23.88
C ASP A 78 -7.26 -14.65 -23.31
N VAL A 79 -8.10 -15.63 -22.92
CA VAL A 79 -9.47 -15.38 -22.45
C VAL A 79 -9.52 -14.40 -21.28
N GLN A 80 -8.48 -14.37 -20.44
CA GLN A 80 -8.34 -13.47 -19.30
C GLN A 80 -8.37 -12.00 -19.72
N PHE A 81 -7.84 -11.65 -20.90
CA PHE A 81 -7.85 -10.29 -21.42
C PHE A 81 -9.15 -9.92 -22.16
N LEU A 82 -10.06 -10.87 -22.32
CA LEU A 82 -11.36 -10.67 -22.98
C LEU A 82 -12.53 -10.56 -21.98
N ARG A 83 -12.30 -10.91 -20.71
CA ARG A 83 -13.35 -10.91 -19.67
C ARG A 83 -13.82 -9.48 -19.36
N SER A 84 -15.13 -9.34 -19.12
CA SER A 84 -15.67 -8.10 -18.55
C SER A 84 -15.32 -7.99 -17.06
N ASP A 85 -15.36 -6.77 -16.50
CA ASP A 85 -15.15 -6.57 -15.06
C ASP A 85 -16.21 -7.32 -14.23
N GLU A 86 -17.42 -7.43 -14.77
CA GLU A 86 -18.51 -8.19 -14.15
C GLU A 86 -18.26 -9.70 -14.21
N ASP A 87 -17.79 -10.24 -15.34
CA ASP A 87 -17.45 -11.67 -15.45
C ASP A 87 -16.34 -12.01 -14.45
N MET A 88 -15.28 -11.20 -14.40
CA MET A 88 -14.20 -11.37 -13.43
C MET A 88 -14.72 -11.35 -11.99
N ALA A 89 -15.62 -10.40 -11.66
CA ALA A 89 -16.21 -10.31 -10.32
C ALA A 89 -17.10 -11.52 -9.97
N ARG A 90 -17.82 -12.09 -10.95
CA ARG A 90 -18.62 -13.30 -10.75
C ARG A 90 -17.74 -14.53 -10.56
N GLU A 91 -16.59 -14.60 -11.23
CA GLU A 91 -15.73 -15.79 -11.27
C GLU A 91 -14.67 -15.83 -10.15
N VAL A 92 -14.17 -14.67 -9.70
CA VAL A 92 -13.06 -14.60 -8.72
C VAL A 92 -13.48 -15.01 -7.31
N VAL A 93 -14.78 -14.95 -7.01
CA VAL A 93 -15.33 -15.24 -5.69
C VAL A 93 -15.93 -16.64 -5.67
N ASP A 94 -15.54 -17.46 -4.70
CA ASP A 94 -16.27 -18.68 -4.37
C ASP A 94 -17.55 -18.32 -3.59
N TRP A 95 -18.64 -18.09 -4.33
CA TRP A 95 -19.96 -17.79 -3.77
C TRP A 95 -20.58 -18.97 -3.00
N THR A 96 -20.00 -20.17 -3.10
CA THR A 96 -20.49 -21.36 -2.39
C THR A 96 -19.84 -21.56 -1.03
N ALA A 97 -18.79 -20.78 -0.72
CA ALA A 97 -18.11 -20.83 0.56
C ALA A 97 -19.07 -20.57 1.73
N THR A 98 -18.88 -21.27 2.85
CA THR A 98 -19.71 -21.13 4.05
C THR A 98 -19.76 -19.68 4.57
N ALA A 99 -18.67 -18.93 4.41
CA ALA A 99 -18.58 -17.51 4.77
C ALA A 99 -19.44 -16.60 3.87
N MET A 100 -19.84 -17.08 2.70
CA MET A 100 -20.70 -16.39 1.72
C MET A 100 -22.16 -16.87 1.81
N ALA A 101 -22.52 -17.72 2.76
CA ALA A 101 -23.89 -18.21 2.89
C ALA A 101 -24.91 -17.06 2.96
N GLY A 102 -25.86 -17.05 2.00
CA GLY A 102 -26.86 -15.99 1.87
C GLY A 102 -26.38 -14.73 1.13
N ILE A 103 -25.14 -14.72 0.64
CA ILE A 103 -24.54 -13.63 -0.14
C ILE A 103 -24.33 -14.12 -1.58
N SER A 104 -24.95 -13.45 -2.53
CA SER A 104 -24.71 -13.61 -3.97
C SER A 104 -24.29 -12.29 -4.60
N PHE A 105 -23.70 -12.36 -5.80
CA PHE A 105 -23.39 -11.17 -6.59
C PHE A 105 -24.61 -10.25 -6.76
N ASP A 106 -25.77 -10.82 -7.12
CA ASP A 106 -27.00 -10.04 -7.34
C ASP A 106 -27.53 -9.44 -6.03
N SER A 107 -27.36 -10.14 -4.89
CA SER A 107 -27.71 -9.59 -3.58
C SER A 107 -26.83 -8.39 -3.23
N LEU A 108 -25.53 -8.46 -3.50
CA LEU A 108 -24.60 -7.36 -3.26
C LEU A 108 -24.91 -6.16 -4.14
N ARG A 109 -25.19 -6.35 -5.44
CA ARG A 109 -25.62 -5.24 -6.32
C ARG A 109 -26.84 -4.50 -5.77
N LYS A 110 -27.75 -5.23 -5.11
CA LYS A 110 -28.95 -4.65 -4.51
C LYS A 110 -28.68 -3.92 -3.20
N THR A 111 -27.80 -4.45 -2.35
CA THR A 111 -27.58 -3.93 -0.97
C THR A 111 -26.34 -3.04 -0.82
N GLY A 112 -25.41 -3.09 -1.77
CA GLY A 112 -24.10 -2.45 -1.74
C GLY A 112 -23.05 -3.21 -0.91
N PHE A 113 -23.48 -3.90 0.15
CA PHE A 113 -22.59 -4.67 1.03
C PHE A 113 -23.34 -5.80 1.74
N ALA A 114 -22.58 -6.76 2.27
CA ALA A 114 -23.05 -7.82 3.14
C ALA A 114 -21.98 -8.18 4.19
N ARG A 115 -22.42 -8.52 5.40
CA ARG A 115 -21.52 -9.10 6.40
C ARG A 115 -21.29 -10.56 6.07
N LEU A 116 -20.03 -10.99 5.96
CA LEU A 116 -19.65 -12.38 5.84
C LEU A 116 -20.28 -13.20 6.98
N ASN A 117 -20.69 -14.42 6.66
CA ASN A 117 -21.24 -15.39 7.60
C ASN A 117 -20.12 -16.02 8.45
N LEU A 118 -19.45 -15.18 9.22
CA LEU A 118 -18.42 -15.52 10.19
C LEU A 118 -18.94 -15.29 11.61
N ALA A 119 -18.35 -16.01 12.57
CA ALA A 119 -18.67 -15.83 13.98
C ALA A 119 -18.46 -14.37 14.43
N THR A 120 -19.02 -14.02 15.58
CA THR A 120 -18.87 -12.66 16.14
C THR A 120 -17.44 -12.44 16.62
N PRO A 121 -16.94 -11.20 16.76
CA PRO A 121 -15.60 -10.97 17.33
C PRO A 121 -15.37 -11.64 18.69
N ALA A 122 -16.42 -11.84 19.49
CA ALA A 122 -16.34 -12.51 20.79
C ALA A 122 -16.14 -14.04 20.68
N THR A 123 -16.48 -14.64 19.55
CA THR A 123 -16.46 -16.11 19.35
C THR A 123 -15.64 -16.54 18.14
N TYR A 124 -15.13 -15.59 17.36
CA TYR A 124 -14.30 -15.87 16.19
C TYR A 124 -12.87 -16.17 16.62
N ALA A 125 -12.60 -17.47 16.83
CA ALA A 125 -11.28 -17.99 17.15
C ALA A 125 -10.92 -19.13 16.18
N PRO A 126 -10.68 -18.82 14.88
CA PRO A 126 -10.46 -19.85 13.85
C PRO A 126 -9.23 -20.73 14.10
N HIS A 127 -8.32 -20.26 14.96
CA HIS A 127 -7.08 -20.97 15.30
C HIS A 127 -7.00 -21.46 16.76
N ALA A 128 -8.14 -21.51 17.48
CA ALA A 128 -8.16 -21.96 18.87
C ALA A 128 -7.59 -23.37 19.06
N GLU A 129 -7.84 -24.26 18.10
CA GLU A 129 -7.40 -25.66 18.09
C GLU A 129 -6.21 -25.90 17.13
N GLY A 130 -5.51 -24.86 16.69
CA GLY A 130 -4.45 -24.95 15.68
C GLY A 130 -4.90 -24.53 14.28
N ASN A 131 -4.50 -25.26 13.23
CA ASN A 131 -4.77 -24.93 11.82
C ASN A 131 -4.24 -23.55 11.40
N PHE A 132 -3.10 -23.15 11.96
CA PHE A 132 -2.38 -22.00 11.44
C PHE A 132 -1.83 -22.33 10.05
N GLY A 133 -1.73 -21.34 9.17
CA GLY A 133 -1.11 -21.51 7.84
C GLY A 133 0.41 -21.69 7.88
N THR A 134 0.97 -22.11 9.00
CA THR A 134 2.40 -22.38 9.23
C THR A 134 2.72 -23.86 8.91
N PRO A 135 3.99 -24.22 8.63
CA PRO A 135 4.38 -25.60 8.38
C PRO A 135 4.01 -26.57 9.51
N SER A 136 4.06 -26.13 10.77
CA SER A 136 3.66 -26.96 11.92
C SER A 136 2.16 -27.03 12.17
N GLY A 137 1.35 -26.21 11.50
CA GLY A 137 -0.08 -26.03 11.79
C GLY A 137 -0.38 -25.32 13.12
N LYS A 138 0.64 -24.77 13.80
CA LYS A 138 0.56 -24.09 15.11
C LYS A 138 1.03 -22.63 15.04
N CYS A 139 0.74 -21.86 16.08
CA CYS A 139 1.43 -20.59 16.30
C CYS A 139 2.90 -20.87 16.65
N GLU A 140 3.81 -20.43 15.78
CA GLU A 140 5.24 -20.70 15.89
C GLU A 140 5.95 -19.56 16.64
N PHE A 141 6.37 -19.79 17.89
CA PHE A 141 7.26 -18.86 18.62
C PHE A 141 8.70 -18.90 18.09
N TRP A 142 9.08 -20.04 17.51
CA TRP A 142 10.29 -20.23 16.71
C TRP A 142 9.82 -20.46 15.28
N SER A 143 10.11 -19.51 14.39
CA SER A 143 9.59 -19.50 13.02
C SER A 143 10.39 -20.46 12.14
N SER A 144 9.77 -21.56 11.72
CA SER A 144 10.39 -22.55 10.83
C SER A 144 10.71 -21.98 9.46
N VAL A 145 9.83 -21.13 8.93
CA VAL A 145 10.04 -20.46 7.63
C VAL A 145 11.18 -19.46 7.67
N ALA A 146 11.36 -18.74 8.79
CA ALA A 146 12.46 -17.78 8.95
C ALA A 146 13.82 -18.48 8.97
N ALA A 147 13.90 -19.64 9.64
CA ALA A 147 15.10 -20.46 9.66
C ALA A 147 15.52 -20.96 8.26
N GLU A 148 14.57 -21.02 7.33
CA GLU A 148 14.78 -21.39 5.92
C GLU A 148 14.94 -20.16 5.00
N GLY A 149 15.00 -18.93 5.56
CA GLY A 149 15.27 -17.69 4.80
C GLY A 149 14.05 -16.98 4.23
N ASN A 150 12.83 -17.49 4.45
CA ASN A 150 11.60 -16.85 3.98
C ASN A 150 10.74 -16.32 5.12
N LEU A 151 10.39 -15.03 5.07
CA LEU A 151 9.51 -14.40 6.06
C LEU A 151 8.23 -13.79 5.46
N VAL A 152 8.11 -13.72 4.14
CA VAL A 152 7.00 -13.01 3.49
C VAL A 152 6.12 -14.01 2.77
N PHE A 153 4.91 -14.22 3.30
CA PHE A 153 3.92 -15.07 2.63
C PHE A 153 3.64 -14.56 1.21
N ALA A 154 3.59 -15.49 0.25
CA ALA A 154 3.33 -15.23 -1.17
C ALA A 154 2.12 -14.31 -1.41
N SER A 155 1.06 -14.44 -0.59
CA SER A 155 -0.14 -13.63 -0.67
C SER A 155 0.11 -12.13 -0.51
N PHE A 156 1.07 -11.72 0.33
CA PHE A 156 1.44 -10.30 0.50
C PHE A 156 2.22 -9.74 -0.68
N ARG A 157 2.72 -10.60 -1.57
CA ARG A 157 3.49 -10.23 -2.77
C ARG A 157 2.76 -10.56 -4.07
N GLN A 158 1.45 -10.79 -4.01
CA GLN A 158 0.64 -11.18 -5.17
C GLN A 158 1.21 -12.43 -5.88
N GLY A 159 1.81 -13.36 -5.11
CA GLY A 159 2.41 -14.59 -5.61
C GLY A 159 3.83 -14.47 -6.16
N SER A 160 4.48 -13.30 -6.08
CA SER A 160 5.86 -13.12 -6.53
C SER A 160 6.89 -13.56 -5.47
N GLU A 161 7.75 -14.50 -5.86
CA GLU A 161 8.88 -15.01 -5.04
C GLU A 161 10.24 -14.38 -5.42
N ASP A 162 10.27 -13.47 -6.39
CA ASP A 162 11.52 -12.82 -6.83
C ASP A 162 12.10 -11.88 -5.76
N PHE A 163 13.43 -11.69 -5.76
CA PHE A 163 14.14 -10.82 -4.81
C PHE A 163 13.91 -11.14 -3.32
N GLN A 164 13.50 -12.37 -3.01
CA GLN A 164 13.54 -12.84 -1.63
C GLN A 164 14.98 -13.12 -1.21
N PRO A 165 15.33 -12.88 0.05
CA PRO A 165 16.56 -13.39 0.64
C PRO A 165 16.42 -14.89 0.94
N ASN A 166 15.87 -15.69 0.01
CA ASN A 166 15.60 -17.12 0.20
C ASN A 166 16.87 -17.93 0.55
N ASP A 167 18.05 -17.36 0.34
CA ASP A 167 19.34 -17.98 0.62
C ASP A 167 20.01 -17.47 1.92
N GLU A 168 19.42 -16.48 2.62
CA GLU A 168 19.94 -15.97 3.89
C GLU A 168 18.97 -16.30 5.04
N PRO A 169 19.32 -17.27 5.92
CA PRO A 169 18.53 -17.57 7.10
C PRO A 169 18.31 -16.32 7.96
N LEU A 170 17.06 -16.13 8.38
CA LEU A 170 16.68 -15.07 9.32
C LEU A 170 16.61 -15.67 10.73
N ASP A 171 16.85 -14.84 11.75
CA ASP A 171 16.73 -15.33 13.13
C ASP A 171 15.30 -15.82 13.36
N PRO A 172 15.11 -17.11 13.72
CA PRO A 172 13.78 -17.68 13.90
C PRO A 172 13.07 -17.19 15.16
N VAL A 173 13.74 -16.41 16.02
CA VAL A 173 13.13 -15.75 17.18
C VAL A 173 13.30 -14.23 17.11
N PRO A 174 12.43 -13.46 17.78
CA PRO A 174 12.63 -12.02 17.89
C PRO A 174 13.93 -11.70 18.65
N ASP A 175 14.78 -10.87 18.04
CA ASP A 175 15.95 -10.26 18.68
C ASP A 175 15.98 -8.74 18.43
N TYR A 176 16.83 -8.04 19.16
CA TYR A 176 17.04 -6.61 19.00
C TYR A 176 18.27 -6.31 18.14
N ILE A 177 18.02 -5.96 16.88
CA ILE A 177 19.04 -5.39 15.99
C ILE A 177 19.00 -3.86 16.16
N PRO A 178 20.05 -3.23 16.68
CA PRO A 178 20.05 -1.78 16.89
C PRO A 178 20.00 -1.03 15.54
N PRO A 179 19.41 0.19 15.49
CA PRO A 179 19.36 0.98 14.27
C PRO A 179 20.76 1.23 13.70
N ARG A 180 20.94 1.09 12.38
CA ARG A 180 22.26 1.24 11.72
C ARG A 180 22.85 2.65 11.86
N GLU A 181 22.00 3.67 11.88
CA GLU A 181 22.41 5.07 11.97
C GLU A 181 21.92 5.67 13.29
N SER A 182 22.69 5.46 14.35
CA SER A 182 22.47 6.08 15.66
C SER A 182 23.78 6.52 16.29
N ALA A 183 23.72 7.32 17.34
CA ALA A 183 24.93 7.69 18.10
C ALA A 183 25.67 6.48 18.71
N ALA A 184 24.95 5.39 19.02
CA ALA A 184 25.53 4.19 19.60
C ALA A 184 26.19 3.28 18.55
N THR A 185 25.61 3.19 17.35
CA THR A 185 26.02 2.26 16.29
C THR A 185 26.88 2.90 15.20
N ALA A 186 26.77 4.21 14.99
CA ALA A 186 27.50 4.98 14.00
C ALA A 186 28.01 6.31 14.61
N PRO A 187 28.90 6.26 15.62
CA PRO A 187 29.33 7.45 16.36
C PRO A 187 30.00 8.51 15.49
N GLU A 188 30.78 8.12 14.48
CA GLU A 188 31.41 9.08 13.55
C GLU A 188 30.36 9.79 12.67
N LEU A 189 29.35 9.07 12.20
CA LEU A 189 28.25 9.68 11.45
C LEU A 189 27.44 10.64 12.34
N ALA A 190 27.19 10.25 13.60
CA ALA A 190 26.46 11.05 14.56
C ALA A 190 27.19 12.35 14.96
N LYS A 191 28.53 12.41 14.85
CA LYS A 191 29.27 13.69 14.99
C LYS A 191 28.89 14.70 13.91
N HIS A 192 28.56 14.24 12.70
CA HIS A 192 28.15 15.09 11.59
C HIS A 192 26.63 15.31 11.55
N TYR A 193 25.84 14.27 11.84
CA TYR A 193 24.37 14.29 11.79
C TYR A 193 23.78 13.75 13.10
N PRO A 194 23.73 14.56 14.17
CA PRO A 194 23.40 14.10 15.52
C PRO A 194 21.90 13.88 15.78
N LEU A 195 21.02 14.25 14.83
CA LEU A 195 19.57 14.18 15.00
C LEU A 195 18.98 13.06 14.16
N ASN A 196 18.10 12.24 14.76
CA ASN A 196 17.29 11.26 14.04
C ASN A 196 16.03 11.93 13.49
N LEU A 197 15.73 11.69 12.21
CA LEU A 197 14.51 12.16 11.56
C LEU A 197 13.41 11.10 11.68
N LEU A 198 12.24 11.52 12.16
CA LEU A 198 11.01 10.70 12.17
C LEU A 198 9.98 11.35 11.23
N SER A 199 9.43 10.58 10.30
CA SER A 199 8.42 11.03 9.33
C SER A 199 7.10 10.26 9.51
N PRO A 200 6.34 10.51 10.59
CA PRO A 200 5.06 9.87 10.81
C PRO A 200 4.04 10.26 9.72
N LYS A 201 2.99 9.46 9.57
CA LYS A 201 1.91 9.75 8.61
C LYS A 201 1.22 11.07 8.95
N ALA A 202 0.91 11.85 7.91
CA ALA A 202 0.07 13.04 8.05
C ALA A 202 -1.38 12.63 8.35
N HIS A 203 -2.06 13.39 9.21
CA HIS A 203 -3.47 13.16 9.52
C HIS A 203 -4.42 13.60 8.41
N ALA A 204 -3.99 14.55 7.57
CA ALA A 204 -4.81 15.16 6.53
C ALA A 204 -4.80 14.42 5.19
N PHE A 205 -3.90 13.45 5.02
CA PHE A 205 -3.66 12.77 3.75
C PHE A 205 -3.63 11.26 3.95
N ILE A 206 -3.84 10.51 2.88
CA ILE A 206 -3.50 9.08 2.84
C ILE A 206 -2.18 8.96 2.08
N ASN A 207 -1.07 9.03 2.81
CA ASN A 207 0.26 9.22 2.21
C ASN A 207 0.28 10.51 1.36
N SER A 208 0.49 10.41 0.04
CA SER A 208 0.41 11.52 -0.92
C SER A 208 -0.98 11.72 -1.54
N THR A 209 -1.93 10.81 -1.31
CA THR A 209 -3.28 10.90 -1.85
C THR A 209 -4.06 12.01 -1.15
N PHE A 210 -4.87 12.74 -1.94
CA PHE A 210 -5.63 13.93 -1.53
C PHE A 210 -4.79 15.16 -1.19
N ALA A 211 -3.46 15.10 -1.29
CA ALA A 211 -2.58 16.24 -1.03
C ALA A 211 -2.77 17.40 -2.02
N ASN A 212 -3.46 17.18 -3.15
CA ASN A 212 -3.87 18.22 -4.09
C ASN A 212 -5.13 18.99 -3.65
N LEU A 213 -5.97 18.43 -2.77
CA LEU A 213 -7.25 19.02 -2.40
C LEU A 213 -7.08 20.24 -1.49
N PRO A 214 -7.69 21.40 -1.80
CA PRO A 214 -7.55 22.61 -0.98
C PRO A 214 -7.99 22.43 0.48
N ALA A 215 -9.04 21.64 0.72
CA ALA A 215 -9.52 21.36 2.08
C ALA A 215 -8.48 20.60 2.91
N GLN A 216 -7.82 19.60 2.31
CA GLN A 216 -6.80 18.81 2.99
C GLN A 216 -5.51 19.61 3.20
N LYS A 217 -5.09 20.41 2.22
CA LYS A 217 -3.96 21.34 2.38
C LYS A 217 -4.18 22.31 3.54
N ARG A 218 -5.39 22.87 3.66
CA ARG A 218 -5.74 23.75 4.81
C ARG A 218 -5.72 23.01 6.14
N HIS A 219 -6.16 21.75 6.17
CA HIS A 219 -6.14 20.95 7.40
C HIS A 219 -4.71 20.55 7.80
N ALA A 220 -3.86 20.20 6.82
CA ALA A 220 -2.46 19.86 7.04
C ALA A 220 -1.63 21.06 7.52
N GLY A 221 -1.91 22.25 6.99
CA GLY A 221 -1.08 23.43 7.19
C GLY A 221 0.20 23.40 6.36
N GLU A 222 1.18 24.21 6.76
CA GLU A 222 2.51 24.21 6.16
C GLU A 222 3.31 22.98 6.61
N GLN A 223 4.26 22.56 5.77
CA GLN A 223 5.24 21.55 6.16
C GLN A 223 5.98 22.05 7.41
N MET A 224 6.07 21.24 8.46
CA MET A 224 6.64 21.67 9.73
C MET A 224 7.57 20.62 10.33
N LEU A 225 8.59 21.09 11.06
CA LEU A 225 9.46 20.27 11.89
C LEU A 225 9.07 20.42 13.38
N MET A 226 8.95 19.31 14.09
CA MET A 226 8.90 19.31 15.54
C MET A 226 10.28 18.95 16.09
N ILE A 227 10.84 19.84 16.91
CA ILE A 227 12.16 19.67 17.53
C ILE A 227 12.09 20.06 19.01
N HIS A 228 12.88 19.37 19.84
CA HIS A 228 12.94 19.69 21.26
C HIS A 228 13.54 21.10 21.49
N PRO A 229 13.02 21.91 22.43
CA PRO A 229 13.46 23.29 22.62
C PRO A 229 14.96 23.46 22.87
N LYS A 230 15.61 22.50 23.55
CA LYS A 230 17.06 22.54 23.79
C LYS A 230 17.86 22.41 22.49
N ASP A 231 17.43 21.53 21.58
CA ASP A 231 18.10 21.32 20.30
C ASP A 231 17.88 22.49 19.34
N ALA A 232 16.70 23.10 19.39
CA ALA A 232 16.40 24.33 18.66
C ALA A 232 17.25 25.51 19.17
N ALA A 233 17.33 25.71 20.48
CA ALA A 233 18.13 26.78 21.09
C ALA A 233 19.62 26.64 20.77
N ALA A 234 20.16 25.42 20.83
CA ALA A 234 21.55 25.13 20.45
C ALA A 234 21.87 25.47 18.97
N ARG A 235 20.82 25.60 18.14
CA ARG A 235 20.91 25.94 16.71
C ARG A 235 20.39 27.33 16.39
N ASN A 236 20.12 28.16 17.41
CA ASN A 236 19.55 29.51 17.29
C ASN A 236 18.23 29.55 16.50
N MET A 237 17.40 28.52 16.65
CA MET A 237 16.10 28.41 15.99
C MET A 237 14.97 28.83 16.93
N GLY A 238 14.09 29.73 16.46
CA GLY A 238 12.84 30.10 17.12
C GLY A 238 11.61 29.45 16.48
N LYS A 239 10.45 29.54 17.13
CA LYS A 239 9.18 29.09 16.55
C LYS A 239 8.90 29.82 15.23
N GLY A 240 8.56 29.08 14.18
CA GLY A 240 8.28 29.63 12.84
C GLY A 240 9.53 30.01 12.04
N SER A 241 10.73 29.66 12.52
CA SER A 241 11.94 29.80 11.72
C SER A 241 11.89 28.81 10.55
N TYR A 242 12.14 29.30 9.35
CA TYR A 242 12.46 28.43 8.22
C TYR A 242 13.82 27.79 8.44
N VAL A 243 13.87 26.47 8.30
CA VAL A 243 15.07 25.67 8.55
C VAL A 243 15.39 24.83 7.34
N ARG A 244 16.70 24.61 7.15
CA ARG A 244 17.20 23.62 6.19
C ARG A 244 17.57 22.35 6.94
N VAL A 245 16.91 21.25 6.61
CA VAL A 245 17.26 19.91 7.11
C VAL A 245 18.11 19.22 6.05
N HIS A 246 19.23 18.61 6.43
CA HIS A 246 20.13 17.96 5.47
C HIS A 246 20.92 16.80 6.08
N ASN A 247 21.42 15.93 5.21
CA ASN A 247 22.48 14.96 5.48
C ASN A 247 23.35 14.79 4.21
N ALA A 248 24.18 13.76 4.14
CA ALA A 248 25.02 13.50 2.96
C ALA A 248 24.22 13.10 1.70
N ARG A 249 22.93 12.74 1.85
CA ARG A 249 22.06 12.21 0.78
C ARG A 249 21.16 13.28 0.17
N GLY A 250 20.88 14.36 0.88
CA GLY A 250 19.98 15.41 0.39
C GLY A 250 19.59 16.45 1.43
N THR A 251 18.69 17.33 1.03
CA THR A 251 18.19 18.43 1.86
C THR A 251 16.75 18.80 1.50
N PHE A 252 16.01 19.36 2.47
CA PHE A 252 14.74 20.04 2.24
C PHE A 252 14.60 21.24 3.18
N GLU A 253 13.66 22.12 2.85
CA GLU A 253 13.31 23.30 3.65
C GLU A 253 11.92 23.10 4.26
N ALA A 254 11.75 23.52 5.52
CA ALA A 254 10.52 23.44 6.29
C ALA A 254 10.47 24.53 7.37
#